data_AF-A0A9W7A0N7-F1
#
_entry.id   AF-A0A9W7A0N7-F1
#
_cell.length_a   1.000
_cell.length_b   1.000
_cell.length_c   1.000
_cell.angle_alpha   90.00
_cell.angle_beta   90.00
_cell.angle_gamma   90.00
#
_symmetry.space_group_name_H-M   'P 1'
#
loop_
_entity.id
_entity.type
_entity.pdbx_description
1 polymer ?
#
loop_
_entity_poly.entity_id
_entity_poly.type
_entity_poly.pdbx_seq_one_letter_code
_entity_poly.pdbx_strand_id
1 'polypeptide(L)'
;HGLVEGEGCKDVECTAKYIEGEMRRASGMDGGGKVDVMEAMITATILLPPLPPPPQKHLKCPNDQRLYPISISIPASNIVQCVPAKKNLHAPTANKGPYSFSSEQDYNLAYRESMYGNTTRKSGYDCLRHYEILAAGSVPWFEGIASIPPMTMVTWPRAAVSDLMEARDGEAPSSPSDFYRCQTNRLLSYARDHLTTLAAARRLLATMGYPDPRAASGLKVLFLSGSGGVDYVRDLLLHGLKSAVRSGGGSVVDWSRPPHMYEGYGEGEGGEAGELYGRGFTYSRRLGGGDDDVYRGDLERRVREREFDVVVFGSVHRGMPLLEVVKEVYGREEIAFVDGEDEHECRKVKELMREGKVFMREIGEHWVEEEGCVVVEAE
;
A
#
# COMPACT_ATOMS: atom_id res chain seq x y z
N HIS A 1 11.45 0.57 27.18
CA HIS A 1 11.64 -0.81 27.69
C HIS A 1 10.29 -1.40 28.06
N GLY A 2 9.97 -2.57 27.51
CA GLY A 2 8.65 -3.20 27.60
C GLY A 2 8.15 -3.78 26.27
N LEU A 3 9.05 -4.13 25.34
CA LEU A 3 8.75 -5.08 24.28
C LEU A 3 8.74 -6.45 24.96
N VAL A 4 7.59 -7.10 25.00
CA VAL A 4 7.54 -8.54 25.28
C VAL A 4 8.15 -9.20 24.05
N GLU A 5 9.47 -9.36 24.09
CA GLU A 5 10.17 -10.36 23.32
C GLU A 5 9.72 -11.73 23.82
N GLY A 6 9.34 -12.62 22.90
CA GLY A 6 9.33 -14.05 23.16
C GLY A 6 7.96 -14.73 23.16
N GLU A 7 7.37 -14.89 21.98
CA GLU A 7 7.16 -16.24 21.46
C GLU A 7 7.68 -16.23 20.01
N GLY A 8 8.67 -17.07 19.73
CA GLY A 8 9.34 -17.13 18.44
C GLY A 8 8.35 -17.34 17.31
N CYS A 9 8.55 -16.58 16.24
CA CYS A 9 7.87 -16.71 14.96
C CYS A 9 7.81 -18.18 14.49
N LYS A 10 6.69 -18.89 14.69
CA LYS A 10 6.48 -20.29 14.28
C LYS A 10 6.05 -20.40 12.80
N ASP A 11 6.55 -19.52 11.95
CA ASP A 11 6.08 -19.38 10.55
C ASP A 11 6.41 -20.61 9.69
N VAL A 12 7.52 -21.30 9.98
CA VAL A 12 7.95 -22.50 9.24
C VAL A 12 7.17 -23.76 9.65
N GLU A 13 6.66 -23.82 10.88
CA GLU A 13 5.88 -24.97 11.36
C GLU A 13 4.47 -25.05 10.76
N CYS A 14 3.88 -23.91 10.36
CA CYS A 14 2.51 -23.91 9.84
C CYS A 14 2.40 -24.71 8.54
N THR A 15 3.30 -24.45 7.60
CA THR A 15 3.26 -25.06 6.27
C THR A 15 3.44 -26.57 6.35
N ALA A 16 4.37 -27.04 7.19
CA ALA A 16 4.57 -28.47 7.43
C ALA A 16 3.34 -29.14 8.06
N LYS A 17 2.68 -28.50 9.04
CA LYS A 17 1.48 -29.04 9.72
C LYS A 17 0.25 -29.08 8.82
N TYR A 18 -0.02 -28.01 8.05
CA TYR A 18 -1.11 -27.98 7.08
C TYR A 18 -0.97 -29.12 6.06
N ILE A 19 0.25 -29.35 5.59
CA ILE A 19 0.56 -30.37 4.58
C ILE A 19 0.49 -31.77 5.15
N GLU A 20 0.98 -32.01 6.36
CA GLU A 20 0.71 -33.27 7.04
C GLU A 20 -0.80 -33.53 7.16
N GLY A 21 -1.60 -32.49 7.44
CA GLY A 21 -3.06 -32.57 7.49
C GLY A 21 -3.70 -32.94 6.14
N GLU A 22 -3.31 -32.25 5.05
CA GLU A 22 -3.78 -32.54 3.69
C GLU A 22 -3.33 -33.93 3.21
N MET A 23 -2.08 -34.31 3.45
CA MET A 23 -1.54 -35.63 3.09
C MET A 23 -2.24 -36.74 3.87
N ARG A 24 -2.55 -36.55 5.16
CA ARG A 24 -3.35 -37.51 5.95
C ARG A 24 -4.78 -37.62 5.44
N ARG A 25 -5.42 -36.50 5.06
CA ARG A 25 -6.77 -36.49 4.45
C ARG A 25 -6.80 -37.20 3.10
N ALA A 26 -5.79 -37.00 2.26
CA ALA A 26 -5.68 -37.64 0.95
C ALA A 26 -5.33 -39.14 1.01
N SER A 27 -4.61 -39.58 2.06
CA SER A 27 -4.15 -40.96 2.23
C SER A 27 -5.06 -41.83 3.10
N GLY A 28 -5.97 -41.24 3.89
CA GLY A 28 -6.81 -41.97 4.84
C GLY A 28 -6.02 -42.64 5.97
N MET A 29 -4.77 -42.22 6.21
CA MET A 29 -3.85 -42.85 7.16
C MET A 29 -3.83 -42.13 8.51
N ASP A 30 -4.43 -42.75 9.52
CA ASP A 30 -4.21 -42.44 10.94
C ASP A 30 -2.93 -43.17 11.43
N GLY A 31 -1.73 -42.59 11.23
CA GLY A 31 -0.52 -43.21 11.77
C GLY A 31 0.84 -42.56 11.47
N GLY A 32 1.36 -41.78 12.42
CA GLY A 32 2.73 -41.85 12.98
C GLY A 32 4.00 -41.90 12.10
N GLY A 33 3.98 -41.59 10.81
CA GLY A 33 5.21 -41.52 10.00
C GLY A 33 6.01 -40.22 10.23
N LYS A 34 7.31 -40.31 10.51
CA LYS A 34 8.22 -39.15 10.54
C LYS A 34 8.52 -38.69 9.11
N VAL A 35 8.13 -37.47 8.76
CA VAL A 35 8.52 -36.80 7.51
C VAL A 35 9.90 -36.13 7.71
N ASP A 36 10.82 -36.31 6.77
CA ASP A 36 12.11 -35.61 6.77
C ASP A 36 11.87 -34.09 6.68
N VAL A 37 12.50 -33.28 7.54
CA VAL A 37 12.29 -31.83 7.61
C VAL A 37 12.61 -31.15 6.27
N MET A 38 13.59 -31.63 5.53
CA MET A 38 13.94 -31.08 4.21
C MET A 38 12.92 -31.47 3.15
N GLU A 39 12.42 -32.70 3.18
CA GLU A 39 11.34 -33.17 2.30
C GLU A 39 10.02 -32.47 2.61
N ALA A 40 9.72 -32.23 3.89
CA ALA A 40 8.60 -31.42 4.36
C ALA A 40 8.72 -29.96 3.92
N MET A 41 9.92 -29.36 3.95
CA MET A 41 10.16 -28.00 3.45
C MET A 41 10.00 -27.87 1.93
N ILE A 42 10.50 -28.85 1.16
CA ILE A 42 10.36 -28.88 -0.30
C ILE A 42 8.89 -29.09 -0.67
N THR A 43 8.23 -30.06 -0.05
CA THR A 43 6.79 -30.32 -0.21
C THR A 43 5.96 -29.11 0.24
N ALA A 44 6.38 -28.41 1.29
CA ALA A 44 5.82 -27.13 1.76
C ALA A 44 5.87 -26.00 0.75
N THR A 45 7.04 -25.82 0.13
CA THR A 45 7.22 -24.81 -0.90
C THR A 45 6.40 -25.14 -2.15
N ILE A 46 6.22 -26.42 -2.45
CA ILE A 46 5.43 -26.89 -3.60
C ILE A 46 3.91 -26.78 -3.35
N LEU A 47 3.43 -27.07 -2.13
CA LEU A 47 1.99 -27.12 -1.83
C LEU A 47 1.40 -25.79 -1.36
N LEU A 48 2.21 -24.87 -0.81
CA LEU A 48 1.78 -23.53 -0.40
C LEU A 48 2.80 -22.48 -0.84
N PRO A 49 2.90 -22.18 -2.16
CA PRO A 49 3.84 -21.19 -2.67
C PRO A 49 3.50 -19.78 -2.13
N PRO A 50 4.45 -18.82 -2.13
CA PRO A 50 4.14 -17.42 -1.92
C PRO A 50 2.99 -16.95 -2.82
N LEU A 51 2.24 -15.94 -2.40
CA LEU A 51 1.28 -15.31 -3.30
C LEU A 51 2.03 -14.71 -4.51
N PRO A 52 1.49 -14.81 -5.73
CA PRO A 52 2.12 -14.23 -6.90
C PRO A 52 2.24 -12.70 -6.71
N PRO A 53 3.27 -12.05 -7.25
CA PRO A 53 3.39 -10.60 -7.16
C PRO A 53 2.19 -9.93 -7.83
N PRO A 54 1.85 -8.68 -7.47
CA PRO A 54 0.73 -8.00 -8.09
C PRO A 54 0.93 -7.86 -9.60
N PRO A 55 -0.15 -8.01 -10.38
CA PRO A 55 -0.07 -7.90 -11.83
C PRO A 55 0.32 -6.48 -12.23
N GLN A 56 1.17 -6.36 -13.24
CA GLN A 56 1.58 -5.08 -13.81
C GLN A 56 0.61 -4.68 -14.92
N LYS A 57 -0.49 -4.03 -14.54
CA LYS A 57 -1.53 -3.60 -15.49
C LYS A 57 -1.51 -2.09 -15.70
N HIS A 58 -1.89 -1.65 -16.88
CA HIS A 58 -2.24 -0.26 -17.17
C HIS A 58 -3.33 -0.21 -18.24
N LEU A 59 -4.03 0.92 -18.34
CA LEU A 59 -4.90 1.18 -19.47
C LEU A 59 -4.11 1.83 -20.59
N LYS A 60 -4.29 1.32 -21.81
CA LYS A 60 -3.90 1.99 -23.05
C LYS A 60 -5.14 2.60 -23.68
N CYS A 61 -5.19 3.91 -23.75
CA CYS A 61 -6.29 4.71 -24.27
C CYS A 61 -5.98 5.22 -25.69
N PRO A 62 -6.97 5.77 -26.43
CA PRO A 62 -6.75 6.39 -27.73
C PRO A 62 -5.60 7.41 -27.72
N ASN A 63 -4.93 7.58 -28.88
CA ASN A 63 -3.74 8.44 -29.04
C ASN A 63 -2.51 8.00 -28.23
N ASP A 64 -2.37 6.69 -27.97
CA ASP A 64 -1.26 6.11 -27.20
C ASP A 64 -1.09 6.73 -25.78
N GLN A 65 -2.23 7.16 -25.23
CA GLN A 65 -2.30 7.66 -23.87
C GLN A 65 -2.31 6.46 -22.90
N ARG A 66 -1.65 6.59 -21.75
CA ARG A 66 -1.54 5.51 -20.76
C ARG A 66 -1.98 6.00 -19.39
N LEU A 67 -2.78 5.19 -18.70
CA LEU A 67 -3.23 5.42 -17.33
C LEU A 67 -2.81 4.24 -16.46
N TYR A 68 -2.04 4.52 -15.42
CA TYR A 68 -1.47 3.52 -14.54
C TYR A 68 -2.27 3.45 -13.24
N PRO A 69 -2.62 2.26 -12.73
CA PRO A 69 -3.22 2.15 -11.42
C PRO A 69 -2.20 2.50 -10.35
N ILE A 70 -2.62 3.25 -9.34
CA ILE A 70 -1.92 3.38 -8.06
C ILE A 70 -2.86 2.93 -6.95
N SER A 71 -2.32 2.58 -5.80
CA SER A 71 -3.15 2.24 -4.64
C SER A 71 -2.53 2.84 -3.40
N ILE A 72 -3.35 2.97 -2.35
CA ILE A 72 -2.87 3.26 -1.02
C ILE A 72 -1.82 2.21 -0.63
N SER A 73 -0.92 2.59 0.28
CA SER A 73 0.14 1.73 0.79
C SER A 73 0.32 1.95 2.29
N ILE A 74 1.20 1.20 2.93
CA ILE A 74 1.43 1.29 4.37
C ILE A 74 2.93 1.35 4.70
N PRO A 75 3.38 2.12 5.71
CA PRO A 75 4.79 2.08 6.10
C PRO A 75 5.17 0.67 6.56
N ALA A 76 6.36 0.19 6.15
CA ALA A 76 6.82 -1.15 6.52
C ALA A 76 6.92 -1.34 8.05
N SER A 77 7.19 -0.26 8.78
CA SER A 77 7.21 -0.21 10.25
C SER A 77 5.86 -0.53 10.92
N ASN A 78 4.75 -0.37 10.19
CA ASN A 78 3.42 -0.68 10.70
C ASN A 78 3.06 -2.17 10.55
N ILE A 79 3.80 -2.91 9.71
CA ILE A 79 3.53 -4.32 9.44
C ILE A 79 4.21 -5.18 10.51
N VAL A 80 3.42 -6.04 11.16
CA VAL A 80 3.95 -7.00 12.14
C VAL A 80 4.87 -8.02 11.46
N GLN A 81 5.86 -8.49 12.20
CA GLN A 81 6.83 -9.46 11.66
C GLN A 81 6.16 -10.80 11.33
N CYS A 82 5.23 -11.25 12.18
CA CYS A 82 4.52 -12.51 12.05
C CYS A 82 3.06 -12.38 12.49
N VAL A 83 2.21 -13.34 12.11
CA VAL A 83 0.80 -13.34 12.50
C VAL A 83 0.68 -13.51 14.03
N PRO A 84 0.08 -12.55 14.75
CA PRO A 84 -0.07 -12.64 16.20
C PRO A 84 -1.12 -13.66 16.62
N ALA A 85 -1.05 -14.11 17.88
CA ALA A 85 -2.10 -14.92 18.50
C ALA A 85 -3.44 -14.18 18.50
N LYS A 86 -4.53 -14.92 18.24
CA LYS A 86 -5.88 -14.37 18.10
C LYS A 86 -6.71 -14.63 19.35
N LYS A 87 -7.57 -13.66 19.69
CA LYS A 87 -8.49 -13.69 20.83
C LYS A 87 -9.93 -13.50 20.40
N ASN A 88 -10.15 -12.72 19.34
CA ASN A 88 -11.47 -12.37 18.84
C ASN A 88 -11.66 -12.88 17.42
N LEU A 89 -12.90 -13.22 17.06
CA LEU A 89 -13.23 -13.58 15.68
C LEU A 89 -13.17 -12.33 14.80
N HIS A 90 -13.89 -11.27 15.18
CA HIS A 90 -13.83 -9.98 14.51
C HIS A 90 -13.25 -8.91 15.45
N ALA A 91 -12.47 -8.00 14.87
CA ALA A 91 -12.09 -6.78 15.53
C ALA A 91 -13.36 -6.01 15.91
N PRO A 92 -13.36 -5.34 17.08
CA PRO A 92 -14.50 -4.55 17.49
C PRO A 92 -14.81 -3.52 16.39
N THR A 93 -15.98 -3.68 15.76
CA THR A 93 -16.53 -2.65 14.88
C THR A 93 -16.63 -1.36 15.67
N ALA A 94 -16.43 -0.22 15.01
CA ALA A 94 -16.63 1.12 15.59
C ALA A 94 -18.10 1.42 15.95
N ASN A 95 -18.83 0.44 16.52
CA ASN A 95 -20.22 0.50 16.98
C ASN A 95 -20.40 1.40 18.22
N LYS A 96 -19.40 2.22 18.57
CA LYS A 96 -19.49 3.24 19.62
C LYS A 96 -19.29 4.68 19.09
N GLY A 97 -19.38 4.88 17.78
CA GLY A 97 -19.23 6.19 17.15
C GLY A 97 -17.85 6.39 16.50
N PRO A 98 -17.61 7.58 15.90
CA PRO A 98 -16.35 7.87 15.23
C PRO A 98 -15.18 7.81 16.24
N TYR A 99 -14.16 7.02 15.90
CA TYR A 99 -12.85 6.97 16.57
C TYR A 99 -12.88 6.52 18.05
N SER A 100 -13.32 5.28 18.29
CA SER A 100 -13.32 4.63 19.61
C SER A 100 -11.93 4.42 20.22
N PHE A 101 -10.85 4.64 19.47
CA PHE A 101 -9.47 4.52 19.92
C PHE A 101 -8.84 5.90 20.05
N SER A 102 -8.08 6.12 21.12
CA SER A 102 -7.29 7.33 21.37
C SER A 102 -5.81 7.17 21.01
N SER A 103 -5.33 5.94 20.85
CA SER A 103 -3.94 5.64 20.49
C SER A 103 -3.86 4.73 19.27
N GLU A 104 -2.82 4.94 18.45
CA GLU A 104 -2.54 4.08 17.29
C GLU A 104 -2.17 2.66 17.74
N GLN A 105 -1.52 2.53 18.90
CA GLN A 105 -1.16 1.23 19.48
C GLN A 105 -2.39 0.39 19.80
N ASP A 106 -3.40 0.96 20.47
CA ASP A 106 -4.63 0.24 20.81
C ASP A 106 -5.46 -0.10 19.57
N TYR A 107 -5.50 0.82 18.60
CA TYR A 107 -6.13 0.60 17.31
C TYR A 107 -5.52 -0.59 16.56
N ASN A 108 -4.18 -0.62 16.46
CA ASN A 108 -3.46 -1.73 15.85
C ASN A 108 -3.62 -3.02 16.65
N LEU A 109 -3.60 -2.95 17.99
CA LEU A 109 -3.78 -4.11 18.86
C LEU A 109 -5.15 -4.77 18.65
N ALA A 110 -6.20 -3.97 18.48
CA ALA A 110 -7.54 -4.50 18.21
C ALA A 110 -7.57 -5.40 16.97
N TYR A 111 -6.87 -5.02 15.89
CA TYR A 111 -6.73 -5.89 14.72
C TYR A 111 -5.80 -7.08 14.97
N ARG A 112 -4.66 -6.88 15.66
CA ARG A 112 -3.70 -7.95 15.95
C ARG A 112 -4.33 -9.11 16.70
N GLU A 113 -5.18 -8.80 17.68
CA GLU A 113 -5.90 -9.78 18.50
C GLU A 113 -7.12 -10.40 17.80
N SER A 114 -7.41 -10.03 16.56
CA SER A 114 -8.62 -10.47 15.86
C SER A 114 -8.30 -11.25 14.59
N MET A 115 -9.07 -12.30 14.34
CA MET A 115 -8.92 -13.09 13.11
C MET A 115 -9.29 -12.25 11.88
N TYR A 116 -10.40 -11.51 11.99
CA TYR A 116 -10.95 -10.71 10.92
C TYR A 116 -11.10 -9.25 11.30
N GLY A 117 -10.84 -8.34 10.36
CA GLY A 117 -11.13 -6.92 10.48
C GLY A 117 -12.25 -6.53 9.52
N ASN A 118 -13.38 -6.02 10.03
CA ASN A 118 -14.47 -5.59 9.16
C ASN A 118 -14.08 -4.36 8.35
N THR A 119 -14.29 -4.43 7.04
CA THR A 119 -14.06 -3.33 6.12
C THR A 119 -15.06 -3.36 4.97
N THR A 120 -15.19 -2.24 4.28
CA THR A 120 -16.15 -2.05 3.20
C THR A 120 -15.73 -0.84 2.36
N ARG A 121 -16.36 -0.66 1.20
CA ARG A 121 -16.31 0.60 0.45
C ARG A 121 -16.76 1.76 1.35
N LYS A 122 -16.04 2.87 1.31
CA LYS A 122 -16.50 4.15 1.90
C LYS A 122 -16.90 5.08 0.77
N SER A 123 -16.30 6.26 0.69
CA SER A 123 -16.43 7.12 -0.49
C SER A 123 -15.80 6.45 -1.72
N GLY A 124 -14.68 5.75 -1.54
CA GLY A 124 -14.05 4.87 -2.53
C GLY A 124 -13.85 3.43 -2.02
N TYR A 125 -13.41 2.56 -2.93
CA TYR A 125 -13.05 1.17 -2.65
C TYR A 125 -11.69 1.04 -1.95
N ASP A 126 -10.68 1.80 -2.36
CA ASP A 126 -9.30 1.63 -1.88
C ASP A 126 -9.08 2.38 -0.57
N CYS A 127 -9.39 1.77 0.58
CA CYS A 127 -9.31 2.42 1.89
C CYS A 127 -8.05 2.01 2.67
N LEU A 128 -7.43 2.96 3.40
CA LEU A 128 -6.27 2.69 4.27
C LEU A 128 -6.51 1.54 5.26
N ARG A 129 -7.73 1.40 5.78
CA ARG A 129 -8.13 0.32 6.70
C ARG A 129 -7.79 -1.07 6.17
N HIS A 130 -7.92 -1.30 4.87
CA HIS A 130 -7.65 -2.62 4.27
C HIS A 130 -6.19 -3.04 4.50
N TYR A 131 -5.28 -2.08 4.42
CA TYR A 131 -3.85 -2.26 4.61
C TYR A 131 -3.50 -2.37 6.08
N GLU A 132 -4.16 -1.60 6.95
CA GLU A 132 -3.97 -1.67 8.41
C GLU A 132 -4.37 -3.03 8.97
N ILE A 133 -5.47 -3.63 8.47
CA ILE A 133 -5.90 -4.98 8.85
C ILE A 133 -4.84 -6.02 8.45
N LEU A 134 -4.38 -5.98 7.19
CA LEU A 134 -3.32 -6.89 6.70
C LEU A 134 -2.01 -6.70 7.48
N ALA A 135 -1.62 -5.45 7.74
CA ALA A 135 -0.40 -5.11 8.47
C ALA A 135 -0.42 -5.57 9.93
N ALA A 136 -1.61 -5.73 10.53
CA ALA A 136 -1.78 -6.31 11.85
C ALA A 136 -1.73 -7.85 11.87
N GLY A 137 -1.55 -8.50 10.70
CA GLY A 137 -1.63 -9.95 10.55
C GLY A 137 -3.05 -10.47 10.75
N SER A 138 -4.07 -9.69 10.34
CA SER A 138 -5.49 -10.04 10.38
C SER A 138 -6.04 -10.10 8.95
N VAL A 139 -7.17 -10.78 8.75
CA VAL A 139 -7.78 -10.94 7.42
C VAL A 139 -8.88 -9.89 7.22
N PRO A 140 -8.86 -9.10 6.15
CA PRO A 140 -9.95 -8.18 5.84
C PRO A 140 -11.24 -8.94 5.55
N TRP A 141 -12.29 -8.66 6.33
CA TRP A 141 -13.65 -9.07 6.01
C TRP A 141 -14.30 -7.96 5.20
N PHE A 142 -14.18 -8.04 3.88
CA PHE A 142 -14.55 -6.97 2.95
C PHE A 142 -15.95 -7.20 2.35
N GLU A 143 -16.94 -6.48 2.89
CA GLU A 143 -18.28 -6.43 2.30
C GLU A 143 -18.28 -5.82 0.88
N GLY A 144 -18.72 -6.60 -0.11
CA GLY A 144 -18.78 -6.15 -1.51
C GLY A 144 -17.45 -6.26 -2.28
N ILE A 145 -16.50 -7.09 -1.84
CA ILE A 145 -15.21 -7.30 -2.51
C ILE A 145 -15.35 -7.67 -4.00
N ALA A 146 -16.40 -8.40 -4.37
CA ALA A 146 -16.67 -8.80 -5.76
C ALA A 146 -17.07 -7.61 -6.67
N SER A 147 -17.47 -6.48 -6.10
CA SER A 147 -17.91 -5.28 -6.84
C SER A 147 -16.78 -4.29 -7.12
N ILE A 148 -15.54 -4.58 -6.70
CA ILE A 148 -14.42 -3.67 -6.92
C ILE A 148 -14.01 -3.71 -8.41
N PRO A 149 -13.99 -2.58 -9.13
CA PRO A 149 -13.61 -2.54 -10.55
C PRO A 149 -12.23 -3.18 -10.82
N PRO A 150 -12.00 -3.83 -11.96
CA PRO A 150 -10.75 -4.57 -12.24
C PRO A 150 -9.47 -3.73 -12.18
N MET A 151 -9.56 -2.43 -12.50
CA MET A 151 -8.42 -1.49 -12.54
C MET A 151 -8.27 -0.62 -11.28
N THR A 152 -9.16 -0.76 -10.30
CA THR A 152 -8.99 -0.20 -8.94
C THR A 152 -8.12 -1.16 -8.12
N MET A 153 -7.51 -0.78 -6.98
CA MET A 153 -6.81 -1.71 -6.04
C MET A 153 -5.98 -2.86 -6.68
N VAL A 154 -5.31 -2.62 -7.81
CA VAL A 154 -4.70 -3.69 -8.63
C VAL A 154 -3.60 -4.42 -7.87
N THR A 155 -2.93 -3.72 -6.96
CA THR A 155 -1.84 -4.30 -6.17
C THR A 155 -2.32 -5.11 -4.96
N TRP A 156 -3.59 -4.99 -4.58
CA TRP A 156 -4.12 -5.58 -3.36
C TRP A 156 -4.56 -7.04 -3.60
N PRO A 157 -4.31 -8.00 -2.67
CA PRO A 157 -4.45 -9.44 -2.93
C PRO A 157 -5.92 -9.91 -2.84
N ARG A 158 -6.78 -9.42 -3.74
CA ARG A 158 -8.23 -9.63 -3.70
C ARG A 158 -8.64 -11.10 -3.66
N ALA A 159 -8.08 -11.91 -4.55
CA ALA A 159 -8.42 -13.32 -4.65
C ALA A 159 -8.10 -14.05 -3.33
N ALA A 160 -6.88 -13.88 -2.82
CA ALA A 160 -6.46 -14.50 -1.56
C ALA A 160 -7.28 -14.06 -0.35
N VAL A 161 -7.75 -12.81 -0.32
CA VAL A 161 -8.66 -12.34 0.74
C VAL A 161 -10.06 -12.94 0.57
N SER A 162 -10.60 -12.99 -0.65
CA SER A 162 -11.90 -13.60 -0.95
C SER A 162 -11.94 -15.08 -0.54
N ASP A 163 -10.91 -15.84 -0.89
CA ASP A 163 -10.78 -17.27 -0.54
C ASP A 163 -10.85 -17.48 0.98
N LEU A 164 -10.18 -16.63 1.76
CA LEU A 164 -10.20 -16.71 3.21
C LEU A 164 -11.54 -16.29 3.83
N MET A 165 -12.25 -15.33 3.23
CA MET A 165 -13.59 -14.95 3.67
C MET A 165 -14.61 -16.08 3.44
N GLU A 166 -14.47 -16.82 2.33
CA GLU A 166 -15.35 -17.93 1.96
C GLU A 166 -15.09 -19.19 2.78
N ALA A 167 -13.83 -19.45 3.14
CA ALA A 167 -13.42 -20.64 3.87
C ALA A 167 -14.10 -20.81 5.25
N ARG A 168 -14.74 -19.75 5.79
CA ARG A 168 -15.56 -19.75 7.02
C ARG A 168 -15.11 -20.79 8.05
N ASP A 169 -13.95 -20.59 8.64
CA ASP A 169 -13.58 -21.42 9.78
C ASP A 169 -14.46 -21.03 10.98
N GLY A 170 -15.41 -21.91 11.33
CA GLY A 170 -16.23 -21.84 12.54
C GLY A 170 -15.42 -22.11 13.81
N GLU A 171 -14.14 -21.76 13.79
CA GLU A 171 -13.16 -22.12 14.79
C GLU A 171 -13.03 -21.06 15.86
N ALA A 172 -12.61 -21.53 17.03
CA ALA A 172 -12.32 -20.64 18.14
C ALA A 172 -11.10 -19.77 17.79
N PRO A 173 -11.16 -18.45 17.96
CA PRO A 173 -10.01 -17.58 17.74
C PRO A 173 -8.76 -17.97 18.52
N SER A 174 -8.91 -18.60 19.69
CA SER A 174 -7.80 -19.11 20.49
C SER A 174 -7.07 -20.31 19.88
N SER A 175 -7.64 -20.96 18.85
CA SER A 175 -7.06 -22.09 18.14
C SER A 175 -7.49 -22.09 16.66
N PRO A 176 -7.02 -21.14 15.84
CA PRO A 176 -7.32 -21.11 14.41
C PRO A 176 -6.68 -22.28 13.67
N SER A 177 -7.28 -22.68 12.56
CA SER A 177 -6.85 -23.76 11.69
C SER A 177 -5.48 -23.47 11.15
N ASP A 178 -4.77 -24.54 10.79
CA ASP A 178 -3.55 -24.40 10.03
C ASP A 178 -3.81 -23.74 8.66
N PHE A 179 -5.00 -23.92 8.06
CA PHE A 179 -5.38 -23.22 6.83
C PHE A 179 -5.40 -21.70 7.04
N TYR A 180 -6.18 -21.21 8.00
CA TYR A 180 -6.27 -19.79 8.32
C TYR A 180 -4.88 -19.22 8.65
N ARG A 181 -4.12 -19.90 9.52
CA ARG A 181 -2.79 -19.44 9.94
C ARG A 181 -1.84 -19.31 8.75
N CYS A 182 -1.79 -20.32 7.89
CA CYS A 182 -0.87 -20.34 6.76
C CYS A 182 -1.26 -19.31 5.69
N GLN A 183 -2.55 -19.18 5.35
CA GLN A 183 -3.00 -18.18 4.39
C GLN A 183 -2.84 -16.75 4.91
N THR A 184 -3.10 -16.51 6.20
CA THR A 184 -2.88 -15.19 6.82
C THR A 184 -1.39 -14.84 6.83
N ASN A 185 -0.50 -15.80 7.06
CA ASN A 185 0.94 -15.61 6.93
C ASN A 185 1.35 -15.25 5.49
N ARG A 186 0.77 -15.89 4.48
CA ARG A 186 0.99 -15.54 3.07
C ARG A 186 0.54 -14.11 2.75
N LEU A 187 -0.64 -13.71 3.24
CA LEU A 187 -1.15 -12.34 3.11
C LEU A 187 -0.23 -11.32 3.80
N LEU A 188 0.25 -11.63 5.00
CA LEU A 188 1.16 -10.76 5.75
C LEU A 188 2.50 -10.58 5.01
N SER A 189 3.08 -11.67 4.48
CA SER A 189 4.29 -11.58 3.66
C SER A 189 4.04 -10.73 2.41
N TYR A 190 2.94 -11.00 1.70
CA TYR A 190 2.55 -10.22 0.53
C TYR A 190 2.42 -8.73 0.85
N ALA A 191 1.83 -8.37 2.00
CA ALA A 191 1.73 -6.98 2.43
C ALA A 191 3.12 -6.35 2.63
N ARG A 192 4.07 -7.06 3.28
CA ARG A 192 5.47 -6.60 3.45
C ARG A 192 6.17 -6.40 2.11
N ASP A 193 5.96 -7.32 1.17
CA ASP A 193 6.71 -7.35 -0.08
C ASP A 193 6.15 -6.38 -1.13
N HIS A 194 4.83 -6.15 -1.12
CA HIS A 194 4.15 -5.49 -2.24
C HIS A 194 3.26 -4.30 -1.86
N LEU A 195 2.78 -4.20 -0.62
CA LEU A 195 1.84 -3.14 -0.21
C LEU A 195 2.48 -2.00 0.59
N THR A 196 3.81 -2.01 0.72
CA THR A 196 4.51 -0.96 1.46
C THR A 196 4.62 0.34 0.67
N THR A 197 4.77 1.46 1.38
CA THR A 197 5.08 2.77 0.78
C THR A 197 6.32 2.71 -0.12
N LEU A 198 7.34 1.97 0.30
CA LEU A 198 8.55 1.71 -0.49
C LEU A 198 8.24 0.96 -1.78
N ALA A 199 7.40 -0.08 -1.72
CA ALA A 199 6.99 -0.84 -2.91
C ALA A 199 6.16 0.02 -3.88
N ALA A 200 5.26 0.86 -3.37
CA ALA A 200 4.47 1.79 -4.20
C ALA A 200 5.38 2.81 -4.91
N ALA A 201 6.32 3.43 -4.20
CA ALA A 201 7.28 4.37 -4.77
C ALA A 201 8.17 3.71 -5.83
N ARG A 202 8.65 2.48 -5.58
CA ARG A 202 9.44 1.72 -6.56
C ARG A 202 8.66 1.42 -7.83
N ARG A 203 7.38 1.06 -7.73
CA ARG A 203 6.52 0.85 -8.91
C ARG A 203 6.36 2.13 -9.71
N LEU A 204 6.10 3.27 -9.06
CA LEU A 204 6.01 4.56 -9.74
C LEU A 204 7.34 4.88 -10.46
N LEU A 205 8.47 4.79 -9.75
CA LEU A 205 9.79 5.06 -10.32
C LEU A 205 10.13 4.12 -11.48
N ALA A 206 9.81 2.82 -11.39
CA ALA A 206 9.97 1.87 -12.48
C ALA A 206 9.17 2.29 -13.72
N THR A 207 7.91 2.70 -13.55
CA THR A 207 7.09 3.26 -14.63
C THR A 207 7.69 4.55 -15.20
N MET A 208 8.39 5.35 -14.40
CA MET A 208 9.13 6.54 -14.82
C MET A 208 10.51 6.23 -15.44
N GLY A 209 10.91 4.97 -15.58
CA GLY A 209 12.19 4.58 -16.19
C GLY A 209 13.33 4.33 -15.19
N TYR A 210 13.04 4.27 -13.89
CA TYR A 210 14.00 4.08 -12.80
C TYR A 210 13.68 2.82 -11.98
N PRO A 211 13.80 1.61 -12.55
CA PRO A 211 13.35 0.35 -11.91
C PRO A 211 14.20 -0.07 -10.70
N ASP A 212 15.47 0.35 -10.61
CA ASP A 212 16.28 0.20 -9.41
C ASP A 212 16.77 1.57 -8.92
N PRO A 213 16.02 2.22 -8.01
CA PRO A 213 16.43 3.49 -7.42
C PRO A 213 17.77 3.44 -6.67
N ARG A 214 18.25 2.24 -6.28
CA ARG A 214 19.60 2.09 -5.68
C ARG A 214 20.70 2.16 -6.72
N ALA A 215 20.39 1.76 -7.96
CA ALA A 215 21.29 1.86 -9.11
C ALA A 215 21.23 3.25 -9.76
N ALA A 216 20.11 3.97 -9.62
CA ALA A 216 19.94 5.36 -10.03
C ALA A 216 20.64 6.32 -9.05
N SER A 217 21.97 6.21 -8.96
CA SER A 217 22.78 7.00 -8.03
C SER A 217 22.54 8.49 -8.24
N GLY A 218 22.13 9.18 -7.17
CA GLY A 218 21.93 10.63 -7.19
C GLY A 218 20.62 11.11 -7.84
N LEU A 219 19.63 10.24 -8.03
CA LEU A 219 18.31 10.62 -8.57
C LEU A 219 17.68 11.79 -7.79
N LYS A 220 17.23 12.83 -8.49
CA LYS A 220 16.58 14.02 -7.91
C LYS A 220 15.12 14.08 -8.32
N VAL A 221 14.24 14.02 -7.32
CA VAL A 221 12.79 14.08 -7.53
C VAL A 221 12.22 15.37 -6.95
N LEU A 222 11.44 16.09 -7.76
CA LEU A 222 10.60 17.19 -7.29
C LEU A 222 9.18 16.67 -7.07
N PHE A 223 8.65 16.81 -5.86
CA PHE A 223 7.30 16.36 -5.49
C PHE A 223 6.39 17.55 -5.19
N LEU A 224 5.42 17.81 -6.05
CA LEU A 224 4.57 19.00 -6.05
C LEU A 224 3.11 18.68 -5.66
N SER A 225 2.53 19.48 -4.77
CA SER A 225 1.12 19.48 -4.37
C SER A 225 0.76 20.89 -3.92
N GLY A 226 -0.33 21.46 -4.42
CA GLY A 226 -0.70 22.85 -4.09
C GLY A 226 -1.26 23.04 -2.67
N SER A 227 -1.56 21.97 -1.94
CA SER A 227 -1.99 22.02 -0.53
C SER A 227 -1.35 20.94 0.33
N GLY A 228 -1.22 21.24 1.62
CA GLY A 228 -0.68 20.35 2.65
C GLY A 228 -1.73 19.56 3.44
N GLY A 229 -3.04 19.66 3.11
CA GLY A 229 -4.09 18.92 3.82
C GLY A 229 -4.08 17.42 3.50
N VAL A 230 -4.57 16.56 4.38
CA VAL A 230 -4.47 15.07 4.31
C VAL A 230 -4.88 14.46 2.96
N ASP A 231 -4.08 13.51 2.47
CA ASP A 231 -4.28 12.75 1.23
C ASP A 231 -3.49 11.43 1.34
N TYR A 232 -4.18 10.30 1.52
CA TYR A 232 -3.47 9.05 1.76
C TYR A 232 -2.52 8.65 0.62
N VAL A 233 -2.92 8.82 -0.64
CA VAL A 233 -2.07 8.42 -1.76
C VAL A 233 -0.86 9.33 -1.84
N ARG A 234 -1.05 10.65 -1.83
CA ARG A 234 0.06 11.61 -1.87
C ARG A 234 1.01 11.40 -0.70
N ASP A 235 0.49 11.31 0.52
CA ASP A 235 1.27 11.26 1.76
C ASP A 235 2.14 10.00 1.84
N LEU A 236 1.52 8.85 1.62
CA LEU A 236 2.19 7.57 1.72
C LEU A 236 3.14 7.35 0.53
N LEU A 237 2.81 7.91 -0.64
CA LEU A 237 3.73 7.95 -1.78
C LEU A 237 4.95 8.83 -1.50
N LEU A 238 4.77 10.04 -0.94
CA LEU A 238 5.87 10.92 -0.55
C LEU A 238 6.81 10.22 0.44
N HIS A 239 6.26 9.58 1.47
CA HIS A 239 7.02 8.77 2.41
C HIS A 239 7.83 7.66 1.72
N GLY A 240 7.20 6.94 0.79
CA GLY A 240 7.84 5.91 -0.01
C GLY A 240 8.98 6.44 -0.88
N LEU A 241 8.75 7.56 -1.59
CA LEU A 241 9.72 8.18 -2.49
C LEU A 241 10.95 8.68 -1.73
N LYS A 242 10.76 9.39 -0.61
CA LYS A 242 11.87 9.85 0.24
C LYS A 242 12.74 8.68 0.69
N SER A 243 12.13 7.57 1.10
CA SER A 243 12.85 6.35 1.49
C SER A 243 13.57 5.70 0.30
N ALA A 244 12.88 5.51 -0.83
CA ALA A 244 13.40 4.83 -2.01
C ALA A 244 14.61 5.57 -2.61
N VAL A 245 14.47 6.88 -2.81
CA VAL A 245 15.47 7.72 -3.47
C VAL A 245 16.68 7.94 -2.57
N ARG A 246 16.48 8.17 -1.26
CA ARG A 246 17.59 8.28 -0.29
C ARG A 246 18.44 7.02 -0.24
N SER A 247 17.84 5.84 -0.38
CA SER A 247 18.58 4.57 -0.38
C SER A 247 19.58 4.42 -1.54
N GLY A 248 19.40 5.20 -2.63
CA GLY A 248 20.34 5.31 -3.75
C GLY A 248 21.23 6.56 -3.72
N GLY A 249 21.23 7.32 -2.61
CA GLY A 249 21.98 8.57 -2.49
C GLY A 249 21.38 9.75 -3.24
N GLY A 250 20.12 9.65 -3.67
CA GLY A 250 19.38 10.73 -4.30
C GLY A 250 18.66 11.65 -3.29
N SER A 251 17.86 12.59 -3.80
CA SER A 251 17.06 13.51 -2.97
C SER A 251 15.63 13.70 -3.49
N VAL A 252 14.71 13.95 -2.56
CA VAL A 252 13.31 14.30 -2.87
C VAL A 252 12.99 15.64 -2.22
N VAL A 253 12.62 16.62 -3.04
CA VAL A 253 12.20 17.95 -2.63
C VAL A 253 10.69 18.05 -2.73
N ASP A 254 10.00 18.27 -1.62
CA ASP A 254 8.53 18.35 -1.55
C ASP A 254 8.00 19.78 -1.35
N TRP A 255 6.95 20.14 -2.09
CA TRP A 255 6.28 21.44 -1.99
C TRP A 255 4.80 21.37 -2.40
N SER A 256 3.83 21.91 -1.66
CA SER A 256 3.87 22.47 -0.32
C SER A 256 4.08 21.35 0.70
N ARG A 257 5.12 21.45 1.53
CA ARG A 257 5.45 20.48 2.60
C ARG A 257 4.19 20.14 3.40
N PRO A 258 3.69 18.88 3.41
CA PRO A 258 2.52 18.50 4.20
C PRO A 258 2.92 18.38 5.68
N PRO A 259 2.52 19.33 6.56
CA PRO A 259 3.08 19.44 7.90
C PRO A 259 2.83 18.19 8.76
N HIS A 260 1.65 17.56 8.63
CA HIS A 260 1.26 16.39 9.42
C HIS A 260 2.11 15.13 9.18
N MET A 261 2.90 15.12 8.09
CA MET A 261 3.77 14.00 7.78
C MET A 261 5.06 14.01 8.61
N TYR A 262 5.45 15.14 9.18
CA TYR A 262 6.75 15.33 9.84
C TYR A 262 6.64 15.16 11.35
N GLU A 263 7.70 14.63 11.98
CA GLU A 263 7.72 14.27 13.41
C GLU A 263 7.30 15.42 14.35
N GLY A 264 7.64 16.66 14.03
CA GLY A 264 7.30 17.85 14.83
C GLY A 264 5.82 18.28 14.82
N TYR A 265 4.95 17.62 14.04
CA TYR A 265 3.54 17.99 13.95
C TYR A 265 2.80 17.86 15.29
N GLY A 266 2.11 18.92 15.69
CA GLY A 266 1.43 19.01 16.99
C GLY A 266 2.34 19.38 18.18
N GLU A 267 3.66 19.48 17.98
CA GLU A 267 4.62 20.00 18.98
C GLU A 267 4.92 21.49 18.75
N GLY A 268 3.89 22.27 18.44
CA GLY A 268 4.00 23.69 18.06
C GLY A 268 4.15 23.94 16.56
N GLU A 269 4.38 22.90 15.74
CA GLU A 269 4.32 22.96 14.27
C GLU A 269 2.96 22.49 13.74
N GLY A 270 1.96 23.38 13.76
CA GLY A 270 0.69 23.20 13.07
C GLY A 270 -0.26 22.15 13.67
N GLY A 271 -1.53 22.54 13.83
CA GLY A 271 -2.67 21.68 14.16
C GLY A 271 -2.53 20.76 15.38
N GLU A 272 -3.53 19.91 15.60
CA GLU A 272 -3.45 18.82 16.57
C GLU A 272 -3.55 17.46 15.84
N ALA A 273 -2.65 16.52 16.14
CA ALA A 273 -2.65 15.18 15.54
C ALA A 273 -3.99 14.45 15.74
N GLY A 274 -4.68 14.71 16.86
CA GLY A 274 -5.98 14.12 17.18
C GLY A 274 -7.15 14.61 16.32
N GLU A 275 -7.00 15.75 15.63
CA GLU A 275 -8.02 16.35 14.76
C GLU A 275 -7.94 15.86 13.30
N LEU A 276 -6.82 15.21 12.96
CA LEU A 276 -6.64 14.60 11.65
C LEU A 276 -7.70 13.49 11.45
N TYR A 277 -8.12 13.29 10.21
CA TYR A 277 -8.97 12.16 9.86
C TYR A 277 -8.28 10.84 10.26
N GLY A 278 -8.99 9.93 10.93
CA GLY A 278 -8.35 8.73 11.48
C GLY A 278 -7.37 9.01 12.63
N ARG A 279 -7.39 10.21 13.25
CA ARG A 279 -6.44 10.68 14.26
C ARG A 279 -4.97 10.64 13.82
N GLY A 280 -4.72 10.68 12.52
CA GLY A 280 -3.36 10.61 11.98
C GLY A 280 -2.72 9.22 12.09
N PHE A 281 -3.45 8.19 12.50
CA PHE A 281 -2.90 6.84 12.65
C PHE A 281 -2.32 6.35 11.32
N THR A 282 -1.24 5.58 11.37
CA THR A 282 -0.57 4.99 10.21
C THR A 282 0.19 5.97 9.31
N TYR A 283 -0.33 7.17 9.01
CA TYR A 283 0.27 8.05 8.01
C TYR A 283 0.95 9.32 8.55
N SER A 284 0.56 9.85 9.71
CA SER A 284 1.15 11.08 10.26
C SER A 284 2.49 10.83 10.96
N ARG A 285 3.34 11.86 11.04
CA ARG A 285 4.63 11.85 11.75
C ARG A 285 5.53 10.67 11.34
N ARG A 286 5.64 10.44 10.02
CA ARG A 286 6.46 9.37 9.41
C ARG A 286 7.74 9.87 8.76
N LEU A 287 7.88 11.19 8.61
CA LEU A 287 9.06 11.84 8.05
C LEU A 287 9.85 12.50 9.17
N GLY A 288 11.14 12.21 9.22
CA GLY A 288 12.10 12.73 10.18
C GLY A 288 13.51 12.47 9.67
N GLY A 289 14.53 12.90 10.43
CA GLY A 289 15.93 12.63 10.11
C GLY A 289 16.38 13.22 8.75
N GLY A 290 16.71 14.51 8.73
CA GLY A 290 17.22 15.23 7.56
C GLY A 290 16.15 15.62 6.52
N ASP A 291 14.92 15.12 6.64
CA ASP A 291 13.79 15.54 5.79
C ASP A 291 13.33 16.97 6.06
N ASP A 292 13.55 17.45 7.28
CA ASP A 292 13.28 18.84 7.68
C ASP A 292 14.29 19.80 7.04
N ASP A 293 15.54 19.37 6.86
CA ASP A 293 16.65 20.18 6.32
C ASP A 293 16.61 20.36 4.80
N VAL A 294 15.63 19.76 4.11
CA VAL A 294 15.50 19.87 2.65
C VAL A 294 15.22 21.30 2.24
N TYR A 295 16.12 21.87 1.42
CA TYR A 295 15.93 23.21 0.84
C TYR A 295 14.81 23.22 -0.20
N ARG A 296 13.76 24.01 0.07
CA ARG A 296 12.54 24.16 -0.75
C ARG A 296 12.40 25.53 -1.41
N GLY A 297 13.45 26.37 -1.37
CA GLY A 297 13.47 27.67 -2.03
C GLY A 297 13.79 27.59 -3.52
N ASP A 298 13.58 28.71 -4.22
CA ASP A 298 13.93 28.94 -5.63
C ASP A 298 13.46 27.86 -6.62
N LEU A 299 12.34 27.19 -6.33
CA LEU A 299 11.90 26.03 -7.11
C LEU A 299 11.70 26.35 -8.59
N GLU A 300 11.16 27.51 -8.93
CA GLU A 300 10.96 27.91 -10.33
C GLU A 300 12.30 28.01 -11.09
N ARG A 301 13.34 28.58 -10.46
CA ARG A 301 14.70 28.64 -11.04
C ARG A 301 15.28 27.24 -11.21
N ARG A 302 15.18 26.40 -10.18
CA ARG A 302 15.70 25.02 -10.16
C ARG A 302 15.01 24.13 -11.20
N VAL A 303 13.70 24.34 -11.40
CA VAL A 303 12.94 23.72 -12.49
C VAL A 303 13.50 24.15 -13.84
N ARG A 304 13.67 25.45 -14.10
CA ARG A 304 14.25 25.96 -15.37
C ARG A 304 15.67 25.49 -15.64
N GLU A 305 16.48 25.33 -14.60
CA GLU A 305 17.84 24.80 -14.68
C GLU A 305 17.90 23.27 -14.85
N ARG A 306 16.75 22.59 -14.94
CA ARG A 306 16.64 21.13 -15.03
C ARG A 306 17.37 20.40 -13.90
N GLU A 307 17.21 20.87 -12.68
CA GLU A 307 17.86 20.23 -11.52
C GLU A 307 17.31 18.83 -11.22
N PHE A 308 16.06 18.55 -11.60
CA PHE A 308 15.38 17.30 -11.26
C PHE A 308 15.37 16.33 -12.44
N ASP A 309 15.34 15.03 -12.14
CA ASP A 309 15.22 13.98 -13.14
C ASP A 309 13.76 13.55 -13.33
N VAL A 310 12.94 13.70 -12.28
CA VAL A 310 11.52 13.38 -12.27
C VAL A 310 10.75 14.46 -11.52
N VAL A 311 9.64 14.93 -12.11
CA VAL A 311 8.69 15.83 -11.45
C VAL A 311 7.38 15.09 -11.20
N VAL A 312 7.00 14.97 -9.94
CA VAL A 312 5.78 14.27 -9.51
C VAL A 312 4.79 15.29 -8.97
N PHE A 313 3.66 15.48 -9.64
CA PHE A 313 2.50 16.15 -9.08
C PHE A 313 1.74 15.15 -8.21
N GLY A 314 2.06 15.14 -6.92
CA GLY A 314 1.54 14.20 -5.92
C GLY A 314 0.03 14.27 -5.70
N SER A 315 -0.63 15.34 -6.14
CA SER A 315 -2.08 15.36 -6.29
C SER A 315 -2.53 16.38 -7.34
N VAL A 316 -3.28 15.93 -8.34
CA VAL A 316 -3.85 16.79 -9.39
C VAL A 316 -5.04 17.63 -8.92
N HIS A 317 -5.65 17.26 -7.80
CA HIS A 317 -6.87 17.90 -7.26
C HIS A 317 -6.57 18.95 -6.19
N ARG A 318 -5.41 18.87 -5.54
CA ARG A 318 -4.99 19.83 -4.51
C ARG A 318 -4.09 20.93 -5.06
N GLY A 319 -4.11 21.16 -6.38
CA GLY A 319 -3.35 22.18 -7.08
C GLY A 319 -2.01 21.66 -7.62
N MET A 320 -1.59 22.21 -8.76
CA MET A 320 -0.37 21.82 -9.49
C MET A 320 0.56 23.03 -9.60
N PRO A 321 1.26 23.41 -8.52
CA PRO A 321 2.14 24.57 -8.52
C PRO A 321 3.24 24.36 -9.57
N LEU A 322 3.66 25.45 -10.24
CA LEU A 322 4.71 25.41 -11.28
C LEU A 322 4.35 24.57 -12.53
N LEU A 323 3.09 24.17 -12.75
CA LEU A 323 2.73 23.31 -13.88
C LEU A 323 3.20 23.86 -15.22
N GLU A 324 2.93 25.13 -15.52
CA GLU A 324 3.27 25.71 -16.82
C GLU A 324 4.79 25.66 -17.08
N VAL A 325 5.61 26.10 -16.12
CA VAL A 325 7.08 26.05 -16.28
C VAL A 325 7.61 24.62 -16.32
N VAL A 326 6.98 23.68 -15.60
CA VAL A 326 7.36 22.25 -15.67
C VAL A 326 7.08 21.70 -17.07
N LYS A 327 5.91 21.99 -17.65
CA LYS A 327 5.56 21.56 -19.02
C LYS A 327 6.43 22.18 -20.10
N GLU A 328 6.89 23.41 -19.89
CA GLU A 328 7.84 24.07 -20.80
C GLU A 328 9.23 23.39 -20.80
N VAL A 329 9.64 22.83 -19.66
CA VAL A 329 11.01 22.37 -19.44
C VAL A 329 11.16 20.85 -19.53
N TYR A 330 10.21 20.08 -19.00
CA TYR A 330 10.28 18.63 -18.86
C TYR A 330 9.41 17.91 -19.90
N GLY A 331 9.91 16.78 -20.39
CA GLY A 331 9.16 15.92 -21.31
C GLY A 331 8.14 15.05 -20.60
N ARG A 332 7.18 14.52 -21.38
CA ARG A 332 6.09 13.65 -20.89
C ARG A 332 6.57 12.46 -20.05
N GLU A 333 7.71 11.87 -20.41
CA GLU A 333 8.24 10.70 -19.72
C GLU A 333 8.90 11.03 -18.37
N GLU A 334 9.12 12.32 -18.07
CA GLU A 334 9.75 12.85 -16.86
C GLU A 334 8.73 13.40 -15.85
N ILE A 335 7.46 13.50 -16.26
CA ILE A 335 6.38 14.07 -15.44
C ILE A 335 5.39 12.96 -15.02
N ALA A 336 5.15 12.85 -13.72
CA ALA A 336 4.12 12.00 -13.14
C ALA A 336 2.99 12.86 -12.55
N PHE A 337 1.74 12.50 -12.85
CA PHE A 337 0.55 13.10 -12.26
C PHE A 337 -0.18 12.04 -11.43
N VAL A 338 -0.50 12.36 -10.18
CA VAL A 338 -1.18 11.43 -9.27
C VAL A 338 -2.59 11.92 -9.00
N ASP A 339 -3.55 11.04 -9.30
CA ASP A 339 -4.95 11.17 -8.95
C ASP A 339 -5.29 10.17 -7.84
N GLY A 340 -5.33 10.69 -6.61
CA GLY A 340 -5.61 9.92 -5.39
C GLY A 340 -7.08 9.92 -4.95
N GLU A 341 -7.97 10.56 -5.70
CA GLU A 341 -9.37 10.71 -5.30
C GLU A 341 -10.14 9.39 -5.42
N ASP A 342 -11.29 9.33 -4.75
CA ASP A 342 -12.25 8.24 -4.93
C ASP A 342 -12.82 8.24 -6.36
N GLU A 343 -13.55 7.19 -6.75
CA GLU A 343 -14.18 7.08 -8.06
C GLU A 343 -14.89 8.37 -8.52
N HIS A 344 -14.42 8.95 -9.63
CA HIS A 344 -14.98 10.17 -10.20
C HIS A 344 -14.69 10.29 -11.71
N GLU A 345 -15.51 11.07 -12.41
CA GLU A 345 -15.30 11.43 -13.81
C GLU A 345 -14.35 12.64 -13.92
N CYS A 346 -13.07 12.36 -14.17
CA CYS A 346 -12.05 13.41 -14.26
C CYS A 346 -11.74 13.80 -15.70
N ARG A 347 -12.33 14.90 -16.19
CA ARG A 347 -11.93 15.48 -17.49
C ARG A 347 -10.45 15.87 -17.53
N LYS A 348 -9.92 16.30 -16.38
CA LYS A 348 -8.54 16.75 -16.21
C LYS A 348 -7.52 15.64 -16.47
N VAL A 349 -7.81 14.40 -16.06
CA VAL A 349 -6.92 13.25 -16.29
C VAL A 349 -6.60 13.09 -17.78
N LYS A 350 -7.61 13.22 -18.65
CA LYS A 350 -7.44 13.07 -20.11
C LYS A 350 -6.48 14.10 -20.70
N GLU A 351 -6.53 15.33 -20.21
CA GLU A 351 -5.61 16.39 -20.60
C GLU A 351 -4.20 16.10 -20.10
N LEU A 352 -4.06 15.71 -18.83
CA LEU A 352 -2.77 15.40 -18.21
C LEU A 352 -2.06 14.20 -18.85
N MET A 353 -2.79 13.22 -19.38
CA MET A 353 -2.21 12.07 -20.10
C MET A 353 -1.44 12.48 -21.38
N ARG A 354 -1.66 13.70 -21.89
CA ARG A 354 -0.87 14.28 -23.01
C ARG A 354 0.46 14.87 -22.53
N GLU A 355 0.48 15.33 -21.28
CA GLU A 355 1.58 16.11 -20.70
C GLU A 355 2.50 15.24 -19.84
N GLY A 356 2.02 14.10 -19.32
CA GLY A 356 2.80 13.22 -18.46
C GLY A 356 2.17 11.84 -18.30
N LYS A 357 2.80 11.00 -17.47
CA LYS A 357 2.25 9.72 -17.03
C LYS A 357 1.27 9.95 -15.89
N VAL A 358 0.05 9.44 -16.02
CA VAL A 358 -0.97 9.58 -14.98
C VAL A 358 -1.13 8.29 -14.19
N PHE A 359 -1.13 8.42 -12.87
CA PHE A 359 -1.34 7.37 -11.89
C PHE A 359 -2.68 7.63 -11.18
N MET A 360 -3.63 6.72 -11.26
CA MET A 360 -4.99 6.91 -10.72
C MET A 360 -5.38 5.79 -9.77
N ARG A 361 -5.95 6.17 -8.61
CA ARG A 361 -6.30 5.25 -7.52
C ARG A 361 -7.51 4.38 -7.84
N GLU A 362 -8.60 5.00 -8.30
CA GLU A 362 -9.86 4.32 -8.59
C GLU A 362 -10.24 4.51 -10.05
N ILE A 363 -9.92 3.50 -10.86
CA ILE A 363 -10.18 3.49 -12.29
C ILE A 363 -11.47 2.70 -12.55
N GLY A 364 -12.57 3.44 -12.77
CA GLY A 364 -13.89 2.87 -13.06
C GLY A 364 -13.98 2.23 -14.46
N GLU A 365 -15.03 1.43 -14.67
CA GLU A 365 -15.23 0.66 -15.91
C GLU A 365 -15.53 1.54 -17.13
N HIS A 366 -16.04 2.76 -16.92
CA HIS A 366 -16.28 3.76 -17.97
C HIS A 366 -15.03 4.05 -18.84
N TRP A 367 -13.82 3.91 -18.29
CA TRP A 367 -12.59 4.07 -19.10
C TRP A 367 -12.47 3.02 -20.21
N VAL A 368 -12.98 1.81 -19.98
CA VAL A 368 -12.99 0.74 -21.00
C VAL A 368 -14.27 0.83 -21.82
N GLU A 369 -15.41 1.01 -21.17
CA GLU A 369 -16.74 0.94 -21.79
C GLU A 369 -17.07 2.16 -22.66
N GLU A 370 -16.62 3.35 -22.26
CA GLU A 370 -16.99 4.62 -22.90
C GLU A 370 -15.78 5.32 -23.54
N GLU A 371 -14.62 5.30 -22.89
CA GLU A 371 -13.41 6.00 -23.37
C GLU A 371 -12.56 5.18 -24.35
N GLY A 372 -12.94 3.91 -24.59
CA GLY A 372 -12.27 3.03 -25.54
C GLY A 372 -10.84 2.64 -25.14
N CYS A 373 -10.51 2.69 -23.84
CA CYS A 373 -9.24 2.18 -23.35
C CYS A 373 -9.27 0.65 -23.27
N VAL A 374 -8.09 0.03 -23.38
CA VAL A 374 -7.91 -1.42 -23.22
C VAL A 374 -6.95 -1.69 -22.07
N VAL A 375 -7.24 -2.75 -21.31
CA VAL A 375 -6.33 -3.24 -20.27
C VAL A 375 -5.14 -3.90 -20.94
N VAL A 376 -3.93 -3.45 -20.59
CA VAL A 376 -2.67 -4.02 -21.01
C VAL A 376 -1.96 -4.55 -19.77
N GLU A 377 -1.59 -5.82 -19.80
CA GLU A 377 -0.73 -6.44 -18.80
C GLU A 377 0.70 -6.48 -19.36
N ALA A 378 1.68 -6.06 -18.57
CA ALA A 378 3.07 -6.24 -18.94
C ALA A 378 3.42 -7.74 -18.84
N GLU A 379 4.06 -8.27 -19.89
CA GLU A 379 4.54 -9.66 -19.97
C GLU A 379 5.65 -9.97 -18.96
#